data_AF-X0UUL2-F1
#
_entry.id   AF-X0UUL2-F1
#
_cell.length_a   1.000
_cell.length_b   1.000
_cell.length_c   1.000
_cell.angle_alpha   90.00
_cell.angle_beta   90.00
_cell.angle_gamma   90.00
#
_symmetry.space_group_name_H-M   'P 1'
#
loop_
_entity.id
_entity.type
_entity.pdbx_description
1 polymer ?
#
loop_
_entity_poly.entity_id
_entity_poly.type
_entity_poly.pdbx_seq_one_letter_code
_entity_poly.pdbx_strand_id
1 'polypeptide(L)'
;MFPIWDDVPTKNFPLITVALIVLNSIVYLYQVSLGEGFTEFIYSMGLLPFEITHHIDLFPSGPSPIYLTIFSSMFMHGSIVHLFGNMLFLWIFGNNIEDYLGRKNFVIFYLFCGIAAALTQIFFNPDSKVPMVGASGAIAGVLGAYLLLYPR
;
A
#
# COMPACT_ATOMS: atom_id res chain seq x y z
N MET A 1 20.51 11.73 11.51
CA MET A 1 19.85 10.65 12.25
C MET A 1 18.71 10.15 11.37
N PHE A 2 18.58 8.84 11.12
CA PHE A 2 17.40 8.34 10.39
C PHE A 2 16.17 8.51 11.28
N PRO A 3 15.09 9.17 10.80
CA PRO A 3 13.88 9.32 11.59
C PRO A 3 13.23 7.94 11.77
N ILE A 4 12.94 7.56 13.00
CA ILE A 4 12.31 6.28 13.38
C ILE A 4 11.08 6.48 14.28
N TRP A 5 10.82 7.73 14.68
CA TRP A 5 9.62 8.20 15.39
C TRP A 5 9.44 9.70 15.13
N ASP A 6 8.29 10.23 15.51
CA ASP A 6 8.01 11.66 15.58
C ASP A 6 7.93 12.16 17.03
N ASP A 7 7.80 13.48 17.21
CA ASP A 7 7.67 14.13 18.52
C ASP A 7 6.20 14.39 18.92
N VAL A 8 5.24 13.75 18.24
CA VAL A 8 3.81 13.93 18.49
C VAL A 8 3.32 12.75 19.35
N PRO A 9 2.95 12.98 20.61
CA PRO A 9 2.55 11.90 21.50
C PRO A 9 1.23 11.27 21.03
N THR A 10 1.18 9.94 21.00
CA THR A 10 -0.05 9.16 20.76
C THR A 10 -0.71 8.74 22.07
N LYS A 11 -2.04 8.81 22.14
CA LYS A 11 -2.80 8.40 23.32
C LYS A 11 -3.13 6.90 23.32
N ASN A 12 -3.41 6.34 22.15
CA ASN A 12 -3.81 4.95 21.99
C ASN A 12 -2.73 4.11 21.30
N PHE A 13 -2.73 2.80 21.58
CA PHE A 13 -1.90 1.86 20.82
C PHE A 13 -2.38 1.77 19.35
N PRO A 14 -1.47 1.93 18.37
CA PRO A 14 -1.80 2.00 16.94
C PRO A 14 -1.99 0.60 16.34
N LEU A 15 -3.10 -0.04 16.71
CA LEU A 15 -3.42 -1.42 16.36
C LEU A 15 -3.47 -1.64 14.84
N ILE A 16 -4.12 -0.75 14.10
CA ILE A 16 -4.30 -0.91 12.65
C ILE A 16 -2.99 -0.69 11.92
N THR A 17 -2.21 0.30 12.33
CA THR A 17 -0.87 0.56 11.79
C THR A 17 0.02 -0.67 11.94
N VAL A 18 0.07 -1.26 13.14
CA VAL A 18 0.83 -2.49 13.40
C VAL A 18 0.27 -3.66 12.58
N ALA A 19 -1.05 -3.82 12.51
CA ALA A 19 -1.68 -4.89 11.74
C ALA A 19 -1.35 -4.80 10.25
N LEU A 20 -1.36 -3.59 9.66
CA LEU A 20 -0.95 -3.35 8.29
C LEU A 20 0.53 -3.67 8.08
N ILE A 21 1.40 -3.29 9.02
CA ILE A 21 2.84 -3.62 8.93
C ILE A 21 3.06 -5.13 8.92
N VAL A 22 2.42 -5.84 9.85
CA VAL A 22 2.50 -7.29 9.95
C VAL A 22 1.96 -7.96 8.69
N LEU A 23 0.80 -7.52 8.21
CA LEU A 23 0.18 -8.07 7.00
C LEU A 23 1.07 -7.90 5.76
N ASN A 24 1.59 -6.69 5.51
CA ASN A 24 2.51 -6.44 4.40
C ASN A 24 3.79 -7.27 4.51
N SER A 25 4.31 -7.43 5.72
CA SER A 25 5.50 -8.25 5.97
C SER A 25 5.23 -9.74 5.70
N ILE A 26 4.07 -10.27 6.11
CA ILE A 26 3.66 -11.65 5.81
C ILE A 26 3.51 -11.86 4.31
N VAL A 27 2.85 -10.94 3.60
CA VAL A 27 2.69 -11.01 2.15
C VAL A 27 4.06 -11.01 1.47
N TYR A 28 4.98 -10.13 1.86
CA TYR A 28 6.31 -10.10 1.27
C TYR A 28 7.14 -11.36 1.57
N LEU A 29 7.06 -11.91 2.79
CA LEU A 29 7.69 -13.19 3.12
C LEU A 29 7.13 -14.32 2.25
N TYR A 30 5.83 -14.34 2.00
CA TYR A 30 5.22 -15.27 1.05
C TYR A 30 5.76 -15.05 -0.37
N GLN A 31 5.82 -13.81 -0.86
CA GLN A 31 6.40 -13.51 -2.17
C GLN A 31 7.82 -14.07 -2.31
N VAL A 32 8.68 -13.83 -1.32
CA VAL A 32 10.07 -14.32 -1.32
C VAL A 32 10.15 -15.85 -1.27
N SER A 33 9.22 -16.50 -0.56
CA SER A 33 9.15 -17.96 -0.47
C SER A 33 8.88 -18.66 -1.82
N LEU A 34 8.35 -17.92 -2.80
CA LEU A 34 8.07 -18.45 -4.14
C LEU A 34 9.32 -18.60 -5.03
N GLY A 35 10.47 -18.04 -4.64
CA GLY A 35 11.71 -18.14 -5.41
C GLY A 35 11.54 -17.61 -6.84
N GLU A 36 11.66 -18.48 -7.84
CA GLU A 36 11.48 -18.14 -9.26
C GLU A 36 10.06 -17.61 -9.57
N GLY A 37 9.05 -17.99 -8.77
CA GLY A 37 7.67 -17.51 -8.90
C GLY A 37 7.42 -16.10 -8.36
N PHE A 38 8.42 -15.43 -7.75
CA PHE A 38 8.26 -14.09 -7.18
C PHE A 38 7.72 -13.08 -8.20
N THR A 39 8.32 -13.06 -9.39
CA THR A 39 7.97 -12.10 -10.44
C THR A 39 6.58 -12.39 -10.98
N GLU A 40 6.27 -13.65 -11.29
CA GLU A 40 4.94 -14.03 -11.79
C GLU A 40 3.84 -13.66 -10.80
N PHE A 41 4.07 -13.88 -9.51
CA PHE A 41 3.14 -13.51 -8.45
C PHE A 41 2.97 -11.98 -8.28
N ILE A 42 4.03 -11.19 -8.50
CA ILE A 42 3.93 -9.73 -8.58
C ILE A 42 3.03 -9.30 -9.74
N TYR A 43 3.18 -9.93 -10.91
CA TYR A 43 2.37 -9.60 -12.08
C TYR A 43 0.91 -10.03 -11.92
N SER A 44 0.64 -11.18 -11.29
CA SER A 44 -0.74 -11.66 -11.09
C SER A 44 -1.50 -10.90 -10.00
N MET A 45 -0.82 -10.45 -8.94
CA MET A 45 -1.45 -9.73 -7.82
C MET A 45 -1.33 -8.21 -7.91
N GLY A 46 -0.45 -7.71 -8.78
CA GLY A 46 -0.21 -6.28 -9.01
C GLY A 46 -1.28 -5.66 -9.89
N LEU A 47 -1.41 -4.34 -9.80
CA LEU A 47 -2.34 -3.58 -10.63
C LEU A 47 -1.64 -3.21 -11.94
N LEU A 48 -2.11 -3.76 -13.06
CA LEU A 48 -1.69 -3.30 -14.39
C LEU A 48 -2.78 -2.35 -14.94
N PRO A 49 -2.49 -1.05 -15.13
CA PRO A 49 -3.42 -0.12 -15.76
C PRO A 49 -4.01 -0.62 -17.08
N PHE A 50 -3.19 -1.32 -17.88
CA PHE A 50 -3.62 -1.91 -19.14
C PHE A 50 -4.80 -2.89 -18.96
N GLU A 51 -4.75 -3.78 -17.96
CA GLU A 51 -5.79 -4.80 -17.75
C GLU A 51 -7.12 -4.16 -17.35
N ILE A 52 -7.07 -3.09 -16.56
CA ILE A 52 -8.27 -2.35 -16.12
C ILE A 52 -8.89 -1.56 -17.26
N THR A 53 -8.07 -0.88 -18.06
CA THR A 53 -8.54 0.03 -19.12
C THR A 53 -8.98 -0.70 -20.38
N HIS A 54 -8.34 -1.83 -20.69
CA HIS A 54 -8.64 -2.63 -21.89
C HIS A 54 -9.54 -3.83 -21.60
N HIS A 55 -9.82 -4.12 -20.32
CA HIS A 55 -10.62 -5.27 -19.89
C HIS A 55 -10.05 -6.62 -20.38
N ILE A 56 -8.72 -6.73 -20.39
CA ILE A 56 -7.98 -7.95 -20.80
C ILE A 56 -7.17 -8.43 -19.60
N ASP A 57 -7.42 -9.66 -19.17
CA ASP A 57 -6.64 -10.33 -18.13
C ASP A 57 -5.39 -10.96 -18.74
N LEU A 58 -4.21 -10.39 -18.49
CA LEU A 58 -2.95 -10.94 -18.96
C LEU A 58 -2.42 -12.03 -18.00
N PHE A 59 -2.86 -12.00 -16.73
CA PHE A 59 -2.41 -12.92 -15.68
C PHE A 59 -3.60 -13.52 -14.91
N PRO A 60 -4.36 -14.45 -15.53
CA PRO A 60 -5.62 -14.97 -14.99
C PRO A 60 -5.47 -15.84 -13.73
N SER A 61 -4.25 -16.11 -13.28
CA SER A 61 -3.97 -16.71 -11.97
C SER A 61 -4.16 -15.74 -10.80
N GLY A 62 -4.34 -14.44 -11.11
CA GLY A 62 -4.54 -13.36 -10.16
C GLY A 62 -5.96 -13.26 -9.58
N PRO A 63 -6.24 -12.16 -8.86
CA PRO A 63 -7.57 -11.87 -8.34
C PRO A 63 -8.63 -11.80 -9.45
N SER A 64 -9.73 -12.53 -9.27
CA SER A 64 -10.89 -12.50 -10.17
C SER A 64 -12.11 -11.95 -9.44
N PRO A 65 -12.73 -10.85 -9.92
CA PRO A 65 -12.44 -10.12 -11.17
C PRO A 65 -11.18 -9.24 -11.10
N ILE A 66 -10.59 -8.91 -12.26
CA ILE A 66 -9.32 -8.14 -12.43
C ILE A 66 -9.27 -6.88 -11.54
N TYR A 67 -10.39 -6.17 -11.37
CA TYR A 67 -10.44 -4.95 -10.55
C TYR A 67 -10.04 -5.15 -9.08
N LEU A 68 -10.06 -6.37 -8.57
CA LEU A 68 -9.54 -6.70 -7.24
C LEU A 68 -8.02 -6.48 -7.12
N THR A 69 -7.30 -6.40 -8.24
CA THR A 69 -5.88 -6.02 -8.26
C THR A 69 -5.62 -4.63 -7.68
N ILE A 70 -6.62 -3.73 -7.70
CA ILE A 70 -6.54 -2.42 -7.01
C ILE A 70 -6.28 -2.61 -5.51
N PHE A 71 -6.86 -3.64 -4.89
CA PHE A 71 -6.67 -3.92 -3.47
C PHE A 71 -5.45 -4.78 -3.20
N SER A 72 -5.24 -5.86 -3.95
CA SER A 72 -4.08 -6.73 -3.71
C SER A 72 -2.76 -6.02 -3.97
N SER A 73 -2.69 -5.14 -4.99
CA SER A 73 -1.49 -4.37 -5.29
C SER A 73 -1.00 -3.54 -4.11
N MET A 74 -1.90 -3.06 -3.24
CA MET A 74 -1.55 -2.28 -2.05
C MET A 74 -0.71 -3.05 -1.03
N PHE A 75 -0.65 -4.39 -1.12
CA PHE A 75 0.10 -5.24 -0.19
C PHE A 75 1.35 -5.88 -0.78
N MET A 76 1.51 -5.80 -2.10
CA MET A 76 2.62 -6.40 -2.84
C MET A 76 3.85 -5.50 -2.81
N HIS A 77 5.05 -6.06 -2.71
CA HIS A 77 6.30 -5.28 -2.70
C HIS A 77 7.36 -5.88 -3.61
N GLY A 78 7.90 -5.08 -4.53
CA GLY A 78 8.92 -5.55 -5.48
C GLY A 78 10.32 -5.81 -4.90
N SER A 79 10.61 -5.37 -3.68
CA SER A 79 11.89 -5.61 -2.99
C SER A 79 11.81 -5.36 -1.49
N ILE A 80 12.82 -5.83 -0.75
CA ILE A 80 12.90 -5.64 0.72
C ILE A 80 13.06 -4.16 1.09
N VAL A 81 13.80 -3.40 0.28
CA VAL A 81 13.99 -1.95 0.50
C VAL A 81 12.67 -1.22 0.26
N HIS A 82 11.90 -1.64 -0.74
CA HIS A 82 10.57 -1.08 -1.00
C HIS A 82 9.60 -1.35 0.16
N LEU A 83 9.56 -2.59 0.67
CA LEU A 83 8.79 -2.92 1.87
C LEU A 83 9.23 -2.08 3.08
N PHE A 84 10.53 -2.11 3.39
CA PHE A 84 11.07 -1.42 4.55
C PHE A 84 10.76 0.08 4.52
N GLY A 85 10.93 0.74 3.38
CA GLY A 85 10.57 2.15 3.20
C GLY A 85 9.10 2.42 3.52
N ASN A 86 8.18 1.64 2.95
CA ASN A 86 6.75 1.79 3.23
C ASN A 86 6.43 1.57 4.72
N MET A 87 6.96 0.51 5.32
CA MET A 87 6.66 0.20 6.73
C MET A 87 7.25 1.24 7.68
N LEU A 88 8.41 1.82 7.36
CA LEU A 88 9.01 2.90 8.14
C LEU A 88 8.13 4.16 8.11
N PHE A 89 7.68 4.60 6.93
CA PHE A 89 6.80 5.77 6.83
C PHE A 89 5.44 5.51 7.49
N LEU A 90 4.89 4.31 7.32
CA LEU A 90 3.65 3.93 7.98
C LEU A 90 3.81 3.91 9.51
N TRP A 91 4.95 3.45 10.03
CA TRP A 91 5.23 3.45 11.46
C TRP A 91 5.41 4.86 12.04
N ILE A 92 6.06 5.76 11.32
CA ILE A 92 6.34 7.12 11.79
C ILE A 92 5.08 7.99 11.79
N PHE A 93 4.22 7.86 10.77
CA PHE A 93 3.09 8.78 10.58
C PHE A 93 1.73 8.12 10.83
N GLY A 94 1.62 6.81 10.63
CA GLY A 94 0.34 6.09 10.71
C GLY A 94 -0.25 6.07 12.12
N ASN A 95 0.59 5.96 13.14
CA ASN A 95 0.18 5.95 14.54
C ASN A 95 -0.56 7.23 14.94
N ASN A 96 -0.07 8.42 14.55
CA ASN A 96 -0.71 9.70 14.89
C ASN A 96 -2.04 9.87 14.16
N ILE A 97 -2.10 9.44 12.90
CA ILE A 97 -3.32 9.54 12.10
C ILE A 97 -4.36 8.52 12.55
N GLU A 98 -3.95 7.33 12.97
CA GLU A 98 -4.82 6.34 13.60
C GLU A 98 -5.37 6.86 14.94
N ASP A 99 -4.53 7.47 15.78
CA ASP A 99 -4.94 8.04 17.06
C ASP A 99 -5.93 9.20 16.87
N TYR A 100 -5.71 10.03 15.84
CA TYR A 100 -6.58 11.16 15.52
C TYR A 100 -7.93 10.74 14.93
N LEU A 101 -7.92 9.87 13.91
CA LEU A 101 -9.15 9.45 13.20
C LEU A 101 -9.94 8.38 13.97
N GLY A 102 -9.25 7.61 14.81
CA GLY A 102 -9.73 6.35 15.35
C GLY A 102 -9.61 5.21 14.33
N ARG A 103 -9.50 3.98 14.84
CA ARG A 103 -9.19 2.75 14.07
C ARG A 103 -10.07 2.55 12.83
N LYS A 104 -11.39 2.68 12.96
CA LYS A 104 -12.34 2.45 11.85
C LYS A 104 -12.12 3.46 10.72
N ASN A 105 -12.03 4.74 11.07
CA ASN A 105 -11.86 5.80 10.08
C ASN A 105 -10.46 5.77 9.46
N PHE A 106 -9.45 5.36 10.22
CA PHE A 106 -8.11 5.15 9.69
C PHE A 106 -8.06 4.06 8.62
N VAL A 107 -8.73 2.92 8.82
CA VAL A 107 -8.85 1.88 7.77
C VAL A 107 -9.52 2.43 6.51
N ILE A 108 -10.66 3.13 6.68
CA ILE A 108 -11.40 3.71 5.55
C ILE A 108 -10.52 4.72 4.80
N PHE A 109 -9.84 5.60 5.54
CA PHE A 109 -8.95 6.61 4.98
C PHE A 109 -7.77 5.97 4.23
N TYR A 110 -7.10 4.99 4.83
CA TYR A 110 -5.99 4.27 4.22
C TYR A 110 -6.41 3.60 2.90
N LEU A 111 -7.54 2.88 2.90
CA LEU A 111 -8.07 2.24 1.70
C LEU A 111 -8.47 3.26 0.63
N PHE A 112 -9.13 4.35 1.04
CA PHE A 112 -9.51 5.43 0.13
C PHE A 112 -8.28 6.05 -0.56
N CYS A 113 -7.22 6.35 0.20
CA CYS A 113 -5.98 6.88 -0.36
C CYS A 113 -5.30 5.90 -1.33
N GLY A 114 -5.28 4.61 -0.99
CA GLY A 114 -4.76 3.58 -1.89
C GLY A 114 -5.54 3.46 -3.20
N ILE A 115 -6.87 3.44 -3.13
CA ILE A 115 -7.74 3.42 -4.31
C ILE A 115 -7.54 4.70 -5.14
N ALA A 116 -7.49 5.87 -4.50
CA ALA A 116 -7.26 7.13 -5.19
C ALA A 116 -5.91 7.15 -5.93
N ALA A 117 -4.85 6.62 -5.30
CA ALA A 117 -3.54 6.47 -5.94
C ALA A 117 -3.58 5.50 -7.13
N ALA A 118 -4.25 4.35 -6.99
CA ALA A 118 -4.45 3.39 -8.07
C ALA A 118 -5.20 4.00 -9.27
N LEU A 119 -6.32 4.69 -9.01
CA LEU A 119 -7.09 5.38 -10.05
C LEU A 119 -6.27 6.49 -10.72
N THR A 120 -5.46 7.21 -9.95
CA THR A 120 -4.53 8.22 -10.49
C THR A 120 -3.51 7.58 -11.43
N GLN A 121 -2.91 6.46 -11.04
CA GLN A 121 -1.97 5.73 -11.89
C GLN A 121 -2.64 5.24 -13.18
N ILE A 122 -3.85 4.67 -13.08
CA ILE A 122 -4.64 4.22 -14.24
C ILE A 122 -4.91 5.39 -15.20
N PHE A 123 -5.29 6.54 -14.66
CA PHE A 123 -5.60 7.74 -15.45
C PHE A 123 -4.39 8.28 -16.21
N PHE A 124 -3.23 8.37 -15.55
CA PHE A 124 -2.03 8.95 -16.16
C PHE A 124 -1.25 7.99 -17.06
N ASN A 125 -1.32 6.67 -16.81
CA ASN A 125 -0.58 5.66 -17.56
C ASN A 125 -1.48 4.47 -17.98
N PRO A 126 -2.55 4.70 -18.76
CA PRO A 126 -3.56 3.68 -19.05
C PRO A 126 -3.00 2.44 -19.78
N ASP A 127 -1.99 2.62 -20.64
CA ASP A 127 -1.40 1.53 -21.44
C ASP A 127 -0.27 0.76 -20.71
N SER A 128 0.01 1.11 -19.46
CA SER A 128 1.12 0.49 -18.71
C SER A 128 0.83 -0.98 -18.43
N LYS A 129 1.76 -1.84 -18.87
CA LYS A 129 1.84 -3.27 -18.51
C LYS A 129 2.84 -3.55 -17.38
N VAL A 130 3.41 -2.50 -16.80
CA VAL A 130 4.27 -2.61 -15.62
C VAL A 130 3.36 -2.65 -14.39
N PRO A 131 3.46 -3.67 -13.52
CA PRO A 131 2.62 -3.79 -12.34
C PRO A 131 2.92 -2.66 -11.36
N MET A 132 1.88 -1.93 -10.97
CA MET A 132 1.89 -1.08 -9.80
C MET A 132 1.71 -1.95 -8.56
N VAL A 133 2.64 -1.85 -7.62
CA VAL A 133 2.61 -2.56 -6.33
C VAL A 133 3.08 -1.64 -5.22
N GLY A 134 2.59 -1.85 -4.01
CA GLY A 134 3.08 -1.21 -2.80
C GLY A 134 2.01 -0.42 -2.05
N ALA A 135 2.21 -0.32 -0.74
CA ALA A 135 1.40 0.48 0.17
C ALA A 135 1.59 2.01 0.01
N SER A 136 2.56 2.42 -0.81
CA SER A 136 3.05 3.80 -0.92
C SER A 136 1.96 4.83 -1.23
N GLY A 137 0.99 4.50 -2.10
CA GLY A 137 -0.13 5.41 -2.41
C GLY A 137 -1.01 5.73 -1.20
N ALA A 138 -1.33 4.70 -0.40
CA ALA A 138 -2.08 4.90 0.84
C ALA A 138 -1.26 5.66 1.89
N ILE A 139 0.02 5.31 2.03
CA ILE A 139 0.95 5.95 2.97
C ILE A 139 1.19 7.43 2.60
N ALA A 140 1.25 7.78 1.31
CA ALA A 140 1.35 9.17 0.88
C ALA A 140 0.13 9.99 1.33
N GLY A 141 -1.07 9.38 1.30
CA GLY A 141 -2.27 9.98 1.88
C GLY A 141 -2.18 10.18 3.40
N VAL A 142 -1.66 9.17 4.12
CA VAL A 142 -1.39 9.27 5.57
C VAL A 142 -0.41 10.39 5.87
N LEU A 143 0.70 10.49 5.13
CA LEU A 143 1.67 11.58 5.26
C LEU A 143 1.03 12.94 4.95
N GLY A 144 0.21 13.03 3.90
CA GLY A 144 -0.52 14.26 3.57
C GLY A 144 -1.44 14.72 4.71
N ALA A 145 -2.21 13.79 5.29
CA ALA A 145 -3.03 14.07 6.46
C ALA A 145 -2.19 14.50 7.67
N TYR A 146 -1.04 13.86 7.88
CA TYR A 146 -0.12 14.21 8.95
C TYR A 146 0.40 15.64 8.83
N LEU A 147 0.86 16.03 7.64
CA LEU A 147 1.35 17.39 7.39
C LEU A 147 0.26 18.45 7.57
N LEU A 148 -1.00 18.12 7.30
CA LEU A 148 -2.13 19.03 7.50
C LEU A 148 -2.57 19.13 8.97
N LEU A 149 -2.49 18.05 9.74
CA LEU A 149 -2.93 18.01 11.15
C LEU A 149 -1.85 18.47 12.12
N TYR A 150 -0.58 18.26 11.77
CA TYR A 150 0.57 18.63 12.58
C TYR A 150 1.53 19.58 11.83
N PRO A 151 1.04 20.71 11.30
CA PRO A 151 1.91 21.71 10.70
C PRO A 151 2.74 22.36 11.81
N ARG A 152 4.06 22.12 11.79
CA ARG A 152 5.03 22.82 12.64
C ARG A 152 6.07 23.49 11.76
#